data_AF-A0A3Q9W697-F1
#
_entry.id   AF-A0A3Q9W697-F1
#
_cell.length_a   1.000
_cell.length_b   1.000
_cell.length_c   1.000
_cell.angle_alpha   90.00
_cell.angle_beta   90.00
_cell.angle_gamma   90.00
#
_symmetry.space_group_name_H-M   'P 1'
#
loop_
_entity.id
_entity.type
_entity.pdbx_description
1 polymer ?
#
loop_
_entity_poly.entity_id
_entity_poly.type
_entity_poly.pdbx_seq_one_letter_code
_entity_poly.pdbx_strand_id
1 'polypeptide(L)'
;MATVNIIAKPDWVINHQHQQLYSGQRVVSLDDKQYALLMLLMNNANMDVTKEQIFTTLWPGRVVSEDAIYVTVTGLRKLLGDNVKQPSYIKTITGVGYRWVGPQIGADKPIFSGSLLLCSAILLLGTALLGSQFSVLSDPVPMSPEQSENFQKARYLLNHQPDAIGQSIALLQQLTLVRSDLAG
;
A
#
# COMPACT_ATOMS: atom_id res chain seq x y z
N MET A 1 35.21 -19.35 22.26
CA MET A 1 34.55 -18.54 21.22
C MET A 1 33.07 -18.47 21.57
N ALA A 2 32.55 -17.29 21.89
CA ALA A 2 31.15 -17.13 22.31
C ALA A 2 30.24 -17.14 21.08
N THR A 3 29.34 -18.12 21.00
CA THR A 3 28.30 -18.17 19.97
C THR A 3 27.34 -17.00 20.19
N VAL A 4 27.40 -15.99 19.33
CA VAL A 4 26.40 -14.91 19.32
C VAL A 4 25.11 -15.53 18.77
N ASN A 5 24.18 -15.81 19.68
CA ASN A 5 22.86 -16.31 19.32
C ASN A 5 22.05 -15.13 18.77
N ILE A 6 22.05 -14.94 17.45
CA ILE A 6 21.25 -13.92 16.79
C ILE A 6 19.81 -14.44 16.77
N ILE A 7 19.02 -14.06 17.77
CA ILE A 7 17.57 -14.30 17.76
C ILE A 7 17.00 -13.42 16.65
N ALA A 8 16.60 -14.04 15.53
CA ALA A 8 15.90 -13.34 14.46
C ALA A 8 14.63 -12.70 15.03
N LYS A 9 14.53 -11.36 14.93
CA LYS A 9 13.33 -10.64 15.35
C LYS A 9 12.22 -10.90 14.32
N PRO A 10 10.98 -11.18 14.74
CA PRO A 10 9.88 -11.31 13.82
C PRO A 10 9.68 -10.02 13.01
N ASP A 11 9.60 -10.18 11.68
CA ASP A 11 9.17 -9.14 10.76
C ASP A 11 7.66 -8.96 10.93
N TRP A 12 7.29 -7.96 11.72
CA TRP A 12 5.89 -7.62 11.94
C TRP A 12 5.41 -6.69 10.82
N VAL A 13 4.19 -6.94 10.36
CA VAL A 13 3.41 -6.06 9.50
C VAL A 13 2.13 -5.67 10.23
N ILE A 14 1.78 -4.39 10.24
CA ILE A 14 0.57 -3.90 10.88
C ILE A 14 -0.56 -3.68 9.87
N ASN A 15 -1.73 -4.27 10.13
CA ASN A 15 -2.97 -3.94 9.45
C ASN A 15 -3.72 -2.90 10.28
N HIS A 16 -3.77 -1.67 9.77
CA HIS A 16 -4.39 -0.54 10.47
C HIS A 16 -5.92 -0.62 10.51
N GLN A 17 -6.56 -1.24 9.52
CA GLN A 17 -8.02 -1.36 9.46
C GLN A 17 -8.57 -2.31 10.53
N HIS A 18 -7.84 -3.39 10.80
CA HIS A 18 -8.25 -4.42 11.76
C HIS A 18 -7.45 -4.39 13.07
N GLN A 19 -6.51 -3.45 13.24
CA GLN A 19 -5.61 -3.35 14.38
C GLN A 19 -4.91 -4.69 14.68
N GLN A 20 -4.28 -5.27 13.67
CA GLN A 20 -3.65 -6.59 13.75
C GLN A 20 -2.17 -6.54 13.38
N LEU A 21 -1.38 -7.39 14.01
CA LEU A 21 0.01 -7.65 13.68
C LEU A 21 0.15 -9.02 13.03
N TYR A 22 0.89 -9.06 11.93
CA TYR A 22 1.19 -10.26 11.15
C TYR A 22 2.68 -10.54 11.16
N SER A 23 3.09 -11.77 11.43
CA SER A 23 4.46 -12.22 11.21
C SER A 23 4.45 -13.68 10.76
N GLY A 24 4.75 -13.92 9.48
CA GLY A 24 4.55 -15.23 8.86
C GLY A 24 3.09 -15.68 8.99
N GLN A 25 2.87 -16.82 9.64
CA GLN A 25 1.53 -17.37 9.90
C GLN A 25 0.90 -16.87 11.20
N ARG A 26 1.63 -16.09 12.01
CA ARG A 26 1.14 -15.60 13.29
C ARG A 26 0.36 -14.30 13.08
N VAL A 27 -0.90 -14.30 13.53
CA VAL A 27 -1.76 -13.11 13.59
C VAL A 27 -2.05 -12.78 15.04
N VAL A 28 -1.90 -11.51 15.41
CA VAL A 28 -2.15 -11.02 16.76
C VAL A 28 -3.06 -9.80 16.69
N SER A 29 -4.24 -9.89 17.30
CA SER A 29 -5.12 -8.73 17.44
C SER A 29 -4.67 -7.85 18.59
N LEU A 30 -4.69 -6.54 18.37
CA LEU A 30 -4.46 -5.51 19.38
C LEU A 30 -5.81 -4.96 19.83
N ASP A 31 -5.96 -4.65 21.11
CA ASP A 31 -7.04 -3.77 21.54
C ASP A 31 -6.72 -2.30 21.20
N ASP A 32 -7.72 -1.42 21.30
CA ASP A 32 -7.58 0.00 20.96
C ASP A 32 -6.43 0.69 21.72
N LYS A 33 -6.17 0.31 22.97
CA LYS A 33 -5.12 0.92 23.80
C LYS A 33 -3.75 0.38 23.47
N GLN A 34 -3.64 -0.91 23.19
CA GLN A 34 -2.41 -1.56 22.72
C GLN A 34 -2.01 -1.03 21.34
N TYR A 35 -2.98 -0.89 20.43
CA TYR A 35 -2.76 -0.30 19.12
C TYR A 35 -2.32 1.16 19.24
N ALA A 36 -3.05 1.98 20.00
CA ALA A 36 -2.67 3.38 20.23
C ALA A 36 -1.28 3.52 20.88
N LEU A 37 -0.96 2.67 21.87
CA LEU A 37 0.35 2.65 22.51
C LEU A 37 1.46 2.29 21.52
N LEU A 38 1.24 1.25 20.71
CA LEU A 38 2.21 0.81 19.71
C LEU A 38 2.49 1.95 18.71
N MET A 39 1.44 2.58 18.18
CA MET A 39 1.58 3.70 17.26
C MET A 39 2.30 4.88 17.91
N LEU A 40 1.96 5.24 19.15
CA LEU A 40 2.61 6.34 19.88
C LEU A 40 4.12 6.07 20.05
N LEU A 41 4.48 4.87 20.49
CA LEU A 41 5.88 4.48 20.71
C LEU A 41 6.66 4.40 19.40
N MET A 42 6.07 3.85 18.34
CA MET A 42 6.71 3.74 17.02
C MET A 42 6.90 5.09 16.33
N ASN A 43 5.91 5.98 16.43
CA ASN A 43 6.02 7.34 15.88
C ASN A 43 7.12 8.15 16.58
N ASN A 44 7.44 7.81 17.82
CA ASN A 44 8.54 8.38 18.61
C ASN A 44 9.70 7.39 18.76
N ALA A 45 9.99 6.61 17.71
CA ALA A 45 11.04 5.59 17.77
C ALA A 45 12.37 6.18 18.24
N ASN A 46 13.05 5.46 19.15
CA ASN A 46 14.29 5.87 19.81
C ASN A 46 14.21 7.11 20.72
N MET A 47 13.05 7.74 20.86
CA MET A 47 12.79 8.84 21.80
C MET A 47 12.04 8.34 23.04
N ASP A 48 12.22 9.03 24.16
CA ASP A 48 11.47 8.73 25.38
C ASP A 48 10.06 9.28 25.28
N VAL A 49 9.08 8.39 25.43
CA VAL A 49 7.68 8.76 25.58
C VAL A 49 7.34 8.78 27.06
N THR A 50 6.95 9.94 27.58
CA THR A 50 6.67 10.12 29.01
C THR A 50 5.33 9.47 29.40
N LYS A 51 5.15 9.18 30.69
CA LYS A 51 3.87 8.68 31.19
C LYS A 51 2.72 9.64 30.89
N GLU A 52 2.94 10.95 31.00
CA GLU A 52 1.96 11.99 30.70
C GLU A 52 1.55 11.98 29.23
N GLN A 53 2.51 11.82 28.31
CA GLN A 53 2.22 11.67 26.87
C GLN A 53 1.39 10.42 26.60
N ILE A 54 1.70 9.31 27.26
CA ILE A 54 0.92 8.07 27.14
C ILE A 54 -0.50 8.30 27.68
N PHE A 55 -0.63 8.91 28.86
CA PHE A 55 -1.94 9.19 29.45
C PHE A 55 -2.81 10.06 28.55
N THR A 56 -2.28 11.20 28.10
CA THR A 56 -3.01 12.16 27.27
C THR A 56 -3.42 11.58 25.92
N THR A 57 -2.61 10.67 25.36
CA THR A 57 -2.90 10.00 24.08
C THR A 57 -3.91 8.87 24.24
N LEU A 58 -3.72 7.98 25.21
CA LEU A 58 -4.54 6.77 25.36
C LEU A 58 -5.86 7.04 26.10
N TRP A 59 -5.88 7.98 27.04
CA TRP A 59 -7.05 8.26 27.88
C TRP A 59 -7.36 9.77 27.91
N PRO A 60 -7.67 10.37 26.74
CA PRO A 60 -7.96 11.80 26.67
C PRO A 60 -9.14 12.16 27.58
N GLY A 61 -8.95 13.15 28.45
CA GLY A 61 -9.98 13.65 29.36
C GLY A 61 -10.41 12.67 30.46
N ARG A 62 -9.63 11.61 30.74
CA ARG A 62 -9.94 10.65 31.80
C ARG A 62 -8.81 10.60 32.82
N VAL A 63 -9.17 10.47 34.10
CA VAL A 63 -8.23 10.23 35.18
C VAL A 63 -8.10 8.72 35.37
N VAL A 64 -6.93 8.18 35.09
CA VAL A 64 -6.57 6.76 35.25
C VAL A 64 -5.25 6.65 36.02
N SER A 65 -5.05 5.55 36.74
CA SER A 65 -3.80 5.33 37.49
C SER A 65 -2.66 4.88 36.57
N GLU A 66 -1.43 4.99 37.07
CA GLU A 66 -0.24 4.45 36.38
C GLU A 66 -0.33 2.94 36.11
N ASP A 67 -1.11 2.21 36.91
CA ASP A 67 -1.36 0.79 36.69
C ASP A 67 -2.00 0.52 35.33
N ALA A 68 -2.82 1.44 34.81
CA ALA A 68 -3.42 1.30 33.48
C ALA A 68 -2.34 1.31 32.37
N ILE A 69 -1.34 2.18 32.50
CA ILE A 69 -0.17 2.18 31.61
C ILE A 69 0.59 0.86 31.76
N TYR A 70 0.87 0.43 32.99
CA TYR A 70 1.61 -0.80 33.25
C TYR A 70 0.93 -2.03 32.64
N VAL A 71 -0.39 -2.16 32.80
CA VAL A 71 -1.19 -3.25 32.23
C VAL A 71 -1.15 -3.20 30.70
N THR A 72 -1.33 -2.03 30.10
CA THR A 72 -1.32 -1.86 28.64
C THR A 72 0.05 -2.21 28.04
N VAL A 73 1.14 -1.72 28.65
CA VAL A 73 2.51 -2.04 28.23
C VAL A 73 2.80 -3.53 28.41
N THR A 74 2.38 -4.12 29.52
CA THR A 74 2.58 -5.56 29.78
C THR A 74 1.81 -6.42 28.79
N GLY A 75 0.58 -6.04 28.45
CA GLY A 75 -0.22 -6.69 27.40
C GLY A 75 0.47 -6.62 26.05
N LEU A 76 0.89 -5.42 25.64
CA LEU A 76 1.59 -5.22 24.37
C LEU A 76 2.91 -6.02 24.30
N ARG A 77 3.69 -6.05 25.38
CA ARG A 77 4.90 -6.88 25.46
C ARG A 77 4.60 -8.36 25.25
N LYS A 78 3.55 -8.90 25.89
CA LYS A 78 3.14 -10.31 25.70
C LYS A 78 2.79 -10.61 24.24
N LEU A 79 2.07 -9.71 23.58
CA LEU A 79 1.68 -9.86 22.18
C LEU A 79 2.89 -9.89 21.25
N LEU A 80 3.87 -9.01 21.50
CA LEU A 80 5.14 -8.94 20.76
C LEU A 80 6.15 -10.03 21.14
N GLY A 81 5.91 -10.78 22.22
CA GLY A 81 6.89 -11.71 22.79
C GLY A 81 8.09 -11.03 23.44
N ASP A 82 7.92 -9.78 23.90
CA ASP A 82 8.97 -8.95 24.49
C ASP A 82 9.21 -9.29 25.97
N ASN A 83 10.48 -9.34 26.39
CA ASN A 83 10.87 -9.64 27.76
C ASN A 83 11.29 -8.36 28.50
N VAL A 84 10.73 -8.11 29.68
CA VAL A 84 11.05 -6.91 30.49
C VAL A 84 12.52 -6.85 30.90
N LYS A 85 13.15 -7.99 31.22
CA LYS A 85 14.56 -8.06 31.64
C LYS A 85 15.54 -7.89 30.47
N GLN A 86 15.11 -8.24 29.26
CA GLN A 86 15.89 -8.15 28.02
C GLN A 86 15.01 -7.58 26.90
N PRO A 87 14.68 -6.27 26.95
CA PRO A 87 13.71 -5.67 26.06
C PRO A 87 14.24 -5.61 24.62
N SER A 88 13.51 -6.26 23.72
CA SER A 88 13.78 -6.26 22.28
C SER A 88 12.95 -5.22 21.52
N TYR A 89 11.82 -4.80 22.11
CA TYR A 89 10.88 -3.83 21.53
C TYR A 89 10.63 -2.62 22.43
N ILE A 90 10.25 -2.83 23.69
CA ILE A 90 9.83 -1.75 24.58
C ILE A 90 10.78 -1.66 25.78
N LYS A 91 11.63 -0.63 25.79
CA LYS A 91 12.53 -0.35 26.91
C LYS A 91 11.83 0.53 27.95
N THR A 92 11.89 0.14 29.22
CA THR A 92 11.46 0.99 30.34
C THR A 92 12.56 2.00 30.68
N ILE A 93 12.19 3.26 30.83
CA ILE A 93 13.07 4.36 31.22
C ILE A 93 12.63 4.84 32.59
N THR A 94 13.38 4.45 33.62
CA THR A 94 13.04 4.70 35.03
C THR A 94 12.81 6.19 35.28
N GLY A 95 11.67 6.50 35.90
CA GLY A 95 11.28 7.88 36.22
C GLY A 95 10.73 8.69 35.04
N VAL A 96 10.75 8.17 33.81
CA VAL A 96 10.31 8.91 32.61
C VAL A 96 9.12 8.23 31.93
N GLY A 97 9.27 6.96 31.54
CA GLY A 97 8.26 6.28 30.73
C GLY A 97 8.87 5.14 29.91
N TYR A 98 8.61 5.14 28.61
CA TYR A 98 8.94 4.02 27.73
C TYR A 98 9.53 4.49 26.40
N ARG A 99 10.38 3.65 25.81
CA ARG A 99 11.01 3.91 24.52
C ARG A 99 10.85 2.70 23.60
N TRP A 100 10.50 2.95 22.34
CA TRP A 100 10.59 1.94 21.30
C TRP A 100 12.05 1.75 20.87
N VAL A 101 12.54 0.52 20.99
CA VAL A 101 13.88 0.06 20.59
C VAL A 101 13.84 -1.10 19.59
N GLY A 102 12.63 -1.50 19.18
CA GLY A 102 12.40 -2.52 18.19
C GLY A 102 12.64 -2.02 16.76
N PRO A 103 12.70 -2.94 15.78
CA PRO A 103 12.66 -2.56 14.37
C PRO A 103 11.36 -1.81 14.04
N GLN A 104 11.37 -1.05 12.94
CA GLN A 104 10.14 -0.52 12.38
C GLN A 104 9.23 -1.68 11.97
N ILE A 105 8.00 -1.68 12.47
CA ILE A 105 6.96 -2.59 12.00
C ILE A 105 6.47 -2.06 10.67
N GLY A 106 6.57 -2.86 9.61
CA GLY A 106 6.13 -2.45 8.29
C GLY A 106 4.64 -2.11 8.32
N ALA A 107 4.24 -0.99 7.72
CA ALA A 107 2.84 -0.81 7.38
C ALA A 107 2.45 -1.92 6.40
N ASP A 108 1.21 -2.41 6.51
CA ASP A 108 0.43 -2.81 5.34
C ASP A 108 0.60 -1.69 4.31
N LYS A 109 1.59 -1.86 3.45
CA LYS A 109 1.57 -1.25 2.13
C LYS A 109 0.98 -2.35 1.27
N PRO A 110 -0.06 -2.07 0.45
CA PRO A 110 -0.26 -2.91 -0.72
C PRO A 110 1.11 -3.05 -1.40
N ILE A 111 1.44 -4.26 -1.86
CA ILE A 111 2.70 -4.65 -2.51
C ILE A 111 3.07 -3.75 -3.72
N PHE A 112 2.29 -2.72 -4.01
CA PHE A 112 2.61 -1.63 -4.90
C PHE A 112 3.54 -0.57 -4.27
N SER A 113 4.72 -0.99 -3.81
CA SER A 113 5.84 -0.08 -3.50
C SER A 113 7.12 -0.71 -4.02
N GLY A 114 7.39 -0.52 -5.31
CA GLY A 114 8.62 -0.98 -5.97
C GLY A 114 8.49 -1.29 -7.46
N SER A 115 7.30 -1.71 -7.93
CA SER A 115 7.06 -2.03 -9.34
C SER A 115 6.41 -0.89 -10.15
N LEU A 116 6.64 0.36 -9.77
CA LEU A 116 6.30 1.54 -10.59
C LEU A 116 7.54 2.30 -11.08
N LEU A 117 8.73 2.02 -10.51
CA LEU A 117 9.99 2.58 -11.02
C LEU A 117 10.68 1.67 -12.05
N LEU A 118 10.30 0.39 -12.13
CA LEU A 118 10.79 -0.51 -13.20
C LEU A 118 10.04 -0.32 -14.52
N CYS A 119 8.77 0.10 -14.50
CA CYS A 119 8.03 0.39 -15.74
C CYS A 119 8.54 1.65 -16.46
N SER A 120 9.08 2.64 -15.75
CA SER A 120 9.63 3.84 -16.40
C SER A 120 11.02 3.62 -17.00
N ALA A 121 11.83 2.72 -16.45
CA ALA A 121 13.16 2.42 -16.98
C ALA A 121 13.13 1.54 -18.24
N ILE A 122 12.15 0.63 -18.38
CA ILE A 122 12.02 -0.20 -19.59
C ILE A 122 11.49 0.61 -20.78
N LEU A 123 10.66 1.65 -20.54
CA LEU A 123 10.16 2.53 -21.60
C LEU A 123 11.22 3.51 -22.14
N LEU A 124 12.22 3.91 -21.34
CA LEU A 124 13.26 4.86 -21.77
C LEU A 124 14.48 4.21 -22.43
N LEU A 125 14.76 2.93 -22.19
CA LEU A 125 15.88 2.24 -22.86
C LEU A 125 15.51 1.71 -24.26
N GLY A 126 14.23 1.47 -24.54
CA GLY A 126 13.75 0.99 -25.84
C GLY A 126 13.61 2.08 -26.91
N THR A 127 13.46 3.35 -26.54
CA THR A 127 13.29 4.45 -27.50
C THR A 127 14.60 4.91 -28.13
N ALA A 128 15.74 4.67 -27.49
CA ALA A 128 17.03 5.18 -27.95
C ALA A 128 17.69 4.35 -29.08
N LEU A 129 17.23 3.11 -29.35
CA LEU A 129 17.77 2.28 -30.43
C LEU A 129 16.80 1.98 -31.59
N LEU A 130 15.51 2.30 -31.46
CA LEU A 130 14.52 2.15 -32.53
C LEU A 130 14.15 3.48 -33.22
N GLY A 131 14.68 4.60 -32.73
CA GLY A 131 14.43 5.95 -33.24
C GLY A 131 15.00 6.24 -34.64
N SER A 132 15.67 5.31 -35.30
CA SER A 132 16.26 5.51 -36.63
C SER A 132 15.56 4.74 -37.77
N GLN A 133 14.44 4.04 -37.52
CA GLN A 133 13.68 3.33 -38.57
C GLN A 133 12.21 3.72 -38.68
N PHE A 134 11.68 4.62 -37.84
CA PHE A 134 10.26 5.00 -37.83
C PHE A 134 10.03 6.44 -38.31
N SER A 135 10.61 6.79 -39.47
CA SER A 135 10.18 7.95 -40.25
C SER A 135 9.19 7.55 -41.33
N VAL A 136 8.21 6.69 -41.01
CA VAL A 136 7.03 6.52 -41.86
C VAL A 136 6.02 7.56 -41.39
N LEU A 137 6.10 8.72 -42.05
CA LEU A 137 5.04 9.72 -42.09
C LEU A 137 3.84 9.08 -42.84
N SER A 138 3.05 8.28 -42.15
CA SER A 138 1.73 7.90 -42.68
C SER A 138 0.79 9.05 -42.39
N ASP A 139 0.42 9.79 -43.43
CA ASP A 139 -0.69 10.73 -43.37
C ASP A 139 -1.92 10.02 -42.77
N PRO A 140 -2.73 10.70 -41.94
CA PRO A 140 -3.96 10.13 -41.41
C PRO A 140 -4.81 9.64 -42.59
N VAL A 141 -5.08 8.32 -42.63
CA VAL A 141 -5.86 7.73 -43.72
C VAL A 141 -7.21 8.43 -43.80
N PRO A 142 -7.56 9.05 -44.94
CA PRO A 142 -8.84 9.72 -45.07
C PRO A 142 -9.95 8.67 -45.00
N MET A 143 -10.86 8.84 -44.05
CA MET A 143 -12.04 7.97 -43.93
C MET A 143 -12.86 8.04 -45.22
N SER A 144 -13.29 6.89 -45.73
CA SER A 144 -14.24 6.87 -46.85
C SER A 144 -15.56 7.54 -46.43
N PRO A 145 -16.35 8.08 -47.37
CA PRO A 145 -17.65 8.68 -47.06
C PRO A 145 -18.56 7.74 -46.27
N GLU A 146 -18.56 6.45 -46.64
CA GLU A 146 -19.31 5.40 -45.96
C GLU A 146 -18.81 5.15 -44.53
N GLN A 147 -17.49 5.14 -44.34
CA GLN A 147 -16.89 5.00 -43.00
C GLN A 147 -17.23 6.19 -42.09
N SER A 148 -17.20 7.40 -42.65
CA SER A 148 -17.58 8.61 -41.91
C SER A 148 -19.05 8.59 -41.49
N GLU A 149 -19.94 8.17 -42.38
CA GLU A 149 -21.38 8.05 -42.10
C GLU A 149 -21.68 7.00 -41.02
N ASN A 150 -21.07 5.82 -41.11
CA ASN A 150 -21.25 4.75 -40.13
C ASN A 150 -20.72 5.15 -38.75
N PHE A 151 -19.58 5.86 -38.71
CA PHE A 151 -19.04 6.40 -37.47
C PHE A 151 -19.96 7.45 -36.84
N GLN A 152 -20.52 8.37 -37.65
CA GLN A 152 -21.47 9.37 -37.18
C GLN A 152 -22.76 8.73 -36.64
N LYS A 153 -23.32 7.73 -37.34
CA LYS A 153 -24.50 6.99 -36.89
C LYS A 153 -24.25 6.26 -35.58
N ALA A 154 -23.13 5.55 -35.45
CA ALA A 154 -22.77 4.86 -34.22
C ALA A 154 -22.68 5.83 -33.04
N ARG A 155 -22.07 7.00 -33.24
CA ARG A 155 -21.96 8.04 -32.22
C ARG A 155 -23.30 8.66 -31.85
N TYR A 156 -24.19 8.86 -32.83
CA TYR A 156 -25.54 9.36 -32.58
C TYR A 156 -26.36 8.39 -31.73
N LEU A 157 -26.34 7.10 -32.07
CA LEU A 157 -27.03 6.03 -31.34
C LEU A 157 -26.54 5.93 -29.89
N LEU A 158 -25.22 5.93 -29.68
CA LEU A 158 -24.64 5.86 -28.33
C LEU A 158 -25.05 7.02 -27.43
N ASN A 159 -25.30 8.20 -28.01
CA ASN A 159 -25.62 9.40 -27.24
C ASN A 159 -27.12 9.61 -27.01
N HIS A 160 -27.98 9.07 -27.87
CA HIS A 160 -29.43 9.32 -27.83
C HIS A 160 -30.29 8.08 -27.61
N GLN A 161 -29.74 6.87 -27.84
CA GLN A 161 -30.45 5.59 -27.73
C GLN A 161 -29.58 4.54 -27.01
N PRO A 162 -29.51 4.59 -25.66
CA PRO A 162 -28.64 3.72 -24.87
C PRO A 162 -29.03 2.22 -24.91
N ASP A 163 -30.22 1.89 -25.39
CA ASP A 163 -30.68 0.52 -25.67
C ASP A 163 -30.22 0.00 -27.05
N ALA A 164 -29.73 0.87 -27.93
CA ALA A 164 -29.26 0.54 -29.29
C ALA A 164 -27.75 0.22 -29.38
N ILE A 165 -27.11 -0.17 -28.26
CA ILE A 165 -25.66 -0.51 -28.21
C ILE A 165 -25.29 -1.60 -29.22
N GLY A 166 -26.17 -2.59 -29.44
CA GLY A 166 -25.91 -3.64 -30.43
C GLY A 166 -25.76 -3.10 -31.85
N GLN A 167 -26.53 -2.07 -32.22
CA GLN A 167 -26.46 -1.45 -33.54
C GLN A 167 -25.22 -0.57 -33.70
N SER A 168 -24.82 0.16 -32.65
CA SER A 168 -23.60 0.97 -32.70
C SER A 168 -22.34 0.10 -32.78
N ILE A 169 -22.30 -1.04 -32.08
CA ILE A 169 -21.20 -2.01 -32.19
C ILE A 169 -21.13 -2.58 -33.61
N ALA A 170 -22.25 -2.97 -34.22
CA ALA A 170 -22.27 -3.51 -35.57
C ALA A 170 -21.72 -2.51 -36.61
N LEU A 171 -22.08 -1.23 -36.49
CA LEU A 171 -21.57 -0.16 -37.36
C LEU A 171 -20.06 0.08 -37.17
N LEU A 172 -19.56 0.01 -35.94
CA LEU A 172 -18.12 0.15 -35.65
C LEU A 172 -17.30 -1.07 -36.10
N GLN A 173 -17.88 -2.28 -36.05
CA GLN A 173 -17.25 -3.48 -36.57
C GLN A 173 -17.02 -3.41 -38.09
N GLN A 174 -17.94 -2.79 -38.83
CA GLN A 174 -17.78 -2.55 -40.27
C GLN A 174 -16.62 -1.60 -40.60
N LEU A 175 -16.25 -0.71 -39.68
CA LEU A 175 -15.02 0.10 -39.82
C LEU A 175 -13.75 -0.72 -39.64
N THR A 176 -13.82 -1.83 -38.90
CA THR A 176 -12.67 -2.66 -38.52
C THR A 176 -12.43 -3.78 -39.55
N LEU A 177 -13.49 -4.29 -40.19
CA LEU A 177 -13.45 -5.44 -41.09
C LEU A 177 -12.89 -5.17 -42.49
N VAL A 178 -12.61 -3.92 -42.87
CA VAL A 178 -11.93 -3.60 -44.15
C VAL A 178 -10.42 -3.86 -44.07
N ARG A 179 -9.88 -4.16 -42.87
CA ARG A 179 -8.46 -4.43 -42.64
C ARG A 179 -8.05 -5.88 -43.01
N SER A 180 -8.45 -6.35 -44.19
CA SER A 180 -8.03 -7.65 -44.77
C SER A 180 -6.72 -7.54 -45.56
N ASP A 181 -6.14 -6.35 -45.64
CA ASP A 181 -4.91 -5.99 -46.35
C ASP A 181 -3.61 -6.24 -45.55
N LEU A 182 -3.71 -6.70 -44.29
CA LEU A 182 -2.54 -7.06 -43.46
C LEU A 182 -2.30 -8.58 -43.37
N ALA A 183 -2.97 -9.38 -44.20
CA ALA A 183 -2.68 -10.80 -44.37
C ALA A 183 -1.95 -11.03 -45.70
N GLY A 184 -0.67 -10.66 -45.74
CA GLY A 184 0.26 -10.91 -46.84
C GLY A 184 1.69 -10.93 -46.33
#